data_AF-A0A2A2R7H4-F1
#
_entry.id   AF-A0A2A2R7H4-F1
#
_cell.length_a   1.000
_cell.length_b   1.000
_cell.length_c   1.000
_cell.angle_alpha   90.00
_cell.angle_beta   90.00
_cell.angle_gamma   90.00
#
_symmetry.space_group_name_H-M   'P 1'
#
loop_
_entity.id
_entity.type
_entity.pdbx_description
1 polymer ?
#
loop_
_entity_poly.entity_id
_entity_poly.type
_entity_poly.pdbx_seq_one_letter_code
_entity_poly.pdbx_strand_id
1 'polypeptide(L)'
;MGNRAVITFDPNPTGDSLGVYLHWNGGPESVYAFLDTLDHYVVRDNSDAPYQLARFVQIVGNFLGGTLSLGVGHLRQLDCDNGDNGLYAVTRISKERIVRRSDGSLTEWWSEFRVESERVSAYKHPYHTAADSIAKAIHEKNDAAFKES
;
A
#
# COMPACT_ATOMS: atom_id res chain seq x y z
N MET A 1 -7.65 6.81 -18.01
CA MET A 1 -6.43 7.40 -17.41
C MET A 1 -6.44 6.98 -15.96
N GLY A 2 -5.44 6.22 -15.51
CA GLY A 2 -5.43 5.77 -14.12
C GLY A 2 -4.20 4.95 -13.78
N ASN A 3 -3.74 5.13 -12.54
CA ASN A 3 -2.87 4.23 -11.83
C ASN A 3 -3.34 4.26 -10.36
N ARG A 4 -4.48 3.62 -10.12
CA ARG A 4 -5.24 3.67 -8.86
C ARG A 4 -5.17 2.36 -8.10
N ALA A 5 -5.28 2.46 -6.78
CA ALA A 5 -5.45 1.33 -5.89
C ALA A 5 -6.17 1.77 -4.62
N VAL A 6 -6.81 0.80 -3.96
CA VAL A 6 -7.26 0.93 -2.57
C VAL A 6 -6.46 -0.04 -1.71
N ILE A 7 -5.98 0.41 -0.56
CA ILE A 7 -5.21 -0.40 0.40
C ILE A 7 -5.92 -0.38 1.74
N THR A 8 -6.21 -1.54 2.32
CA THR A 8 -6.76 -1.69 3.68
C THR A 8 -5.85 -2.55 4.53
N PHE A 9 -5.84 -2.27 5.83
CA PHE A 9 -5.15 -3.08 6.84
C PHE A 9 -6.12 -3.95 7.64
N ASP A 10 -7.40 -4.00 7.24
CA ASP A 10 -8.37 -4.92 7.82
C ASP A 10 -8.13 -6.34 7.26
N PRO A 11 -7.87 -7.36 8.11
CA PRO A 11 -7.63 -8.73 7.66
C PRO A 11 -8.87 -9.37 7.02
N ASN A 12 -10.07 -8.91 7.39
CA ASN A 12 -11.35 -9.41 6.88
C ASN A 12 -12.21 -8.23 6.40
N PRO A 13 -11.80 -7.59 5.30
CA PRO A 13 -12.36 -6.30 4.92
C PRO A 13 -13.83 -6.42 4.51
N THR A 14 -14.62 -5.49 5.01
CA THR A 14 -16.02 -5.27 4.67
C THR A 14 -16.19 -3.89 4.04
N GLY A 15 -17.39 -3.57 3.55
CA GLY A 15 -17.67 -2.23 3.03
C GLY A 15 -17.46 -1.11 4.06
N ASP A 16 -17.56 -1.41 5.36
CA ASP A 16 -17.36 -0.45 6.45
C ASP A 16 -15.91 -0.42 6.96
N SER A 17 -15.04 -1.30 6.47
CA SER A 17 -13.60 -1.24 6.78
C SER A 17 -12.99 0.03 6.18
N LEU A 18 -11.95 0.58 6.83
CA LEU A 18 -11.23 1.75 6.32
C LEU A 18 -10.21 1.32 5.27
N GLY A 19 -10.06 2.13 4.23
CA GLY A 19 -9.03 1.99 3.22
C GLY A 19 -8.38 3.32 2.85
N VAL A 20 -7.28 3.21 2.13
CA VAL A 20 -6.48 4.30 1.59
C VAL A 20 -6.58 4.24 0.07
N TYR A 21 -7.12 5.29 -0.54
CA TYR A 21 -7.17 5.44 -1.98
C TYR A 21 -5.92 6.17 -2.50
N LEU A 22 -5.34 5.64 -3.57
CA LEU A 22 -4.17 6.22 -4.27
C LEU A 22 -4.51 6.58 -5.70
N HIS A 23 -4.06 7.77 -6.14
CA HIS A 23 -4.12 8.21 -7.54
C HIS A 23 -3.24 9.45 -7.78
N TRP A 24 -1.99 9.37 -8.23
CA TRP A 24 -1.34 8.30 -8.97
C TRP A 24 -0.46 7.46 -8.02
N ASN A 25 0.21 6.41 -8.54
CA ASN A 25 1.04 5.45 -7.78
C ASN A 25 0.26 4.33 -7.06
N GLY A 26 -0.87 3.89 -7.63
CA GLY A 26 -1.56 2.68 -7.20
C GLY A 26 -0.93 1.36 -7.68
N GLY A 27 0.08 1.43 -8.55
CA GLY A 27 0.68 0.27 -9.18
C GLY A 27 1.43 -0.60 -8.18
N PRO A 28 1.58 -1.91 -8.44
CA PRO A 28 2.21 -2.83 -7.51
C PRO A 28 3.64 -2.41 -7.18
N GLU A 29 4.38 -1.81 -8.11
CA GLU A 29 5.72 -1.28 -7.85
C GLU A 29 5.71 -0.23 -6.72
N SER A 30 4.72 0.66 -6.72
CA SER A 30 4.60 1.71 -5.70
C SER A 30 4.03 1.15 -4.40
N VAL A 31 2.95 0.36 -4.49
CA VAL A 31 2.30 -0.22 -3.32
C VAL A 31 3.27 -1.08 -2.51
N TYR A 32 4.02 -1.98 -3.15
CA TYR A 32 5.00 -2.80 -2.45
C TYR A 32 6.14 -1.95 -1.87
N ALA A 33 6.63 -0.93 -2.57
CA ALA A 33 7.66 -0.02 -2.02
C ALA A 33 7.17 0.74 -0.78
N PHE A 34 5.92 1.21 -0.76
CA PHE A 34 5.33 1.85 0.42
C PHE A 34 5.18 0.88 1.58
N LEU A 35 4.75 -0.35 1.31
CA LEU A 35 4.64 -1.39 2.34
C LEU A 35 6.01 -1.77 2.90
N ASP A 36 7.05 -1.85 2.08
CA ASP A 36 8.42 -2.13 2.53
C ASP A 36 8.95 -0.99 3.40
N THR A 37 8.65 0.25 3.02
CA THR A 37 8.95 1.44 3.82
C THR A 37 8.23 1.39 5.17
N LEU A 38 6.96 0.95 5.17
CA LEU A 38 6.19 0.76 6.40
C LEU A 38 6.81 -0.31 7.30
N ASP A 39 7.25 -1.43 6.72
CA ASP A 39 7.97 -2.49 7.45
C ASP A 39 9.31 -2.02 8.01
N HIS A 40 9.99 -1.13 7.30
CA HIS A 40 11.27 -0.59 7.75
C HIS A 40 11.14 0.33 8.96
N TYR A 41 10.25 1.33 8.93
CA TYR A 41 10.16 2.34 10.00
C TYR A 41 9.18 1.97 11.13
N VAL A 42 8.18 1.14 10.87
CA VAL A 42 7.12 0.84 11.84
C VAL A 42 7.29 -0.57 12.39
N VAL A 43 8.16 -0.66 13.39
CA VAL A 43 8.57 -1.89 14.10
C VAL A 43 7.47 -2.44 15.02
N ARG A 44 6.54 -1.58 15.45
CA ARG A 44 5.48 -1.95 16.39
C ARG A 44 4.33 -2.64 15.64
N ASP A 45 4.32 -3.97 15.70
CA ASP A 45 3.13 -4.77 15.40
C ASP A 45 2.22 -4.77 16.62
N ASN A 46 1.18 -3.93 16.58
CA ASN A 46 0.15 -3.94 17.61
C ASN A 46 -1.17 -4.57 17.11
N SER A 47 -1.19 -5.28 15.97
CA SER A 47 -2.44 -5.79 15.39
C SER A 47 -3.51 -4.70 15.10
N ASP A 48 -3.12 -3.43 15.18
CA ASP A 48 -4.02 -2.27 15.14
C ASP A 48 -4.09 -1.71 13.71
N ALA A 49 -5.10 -2.13 12.97
CA ALA A 49 -5.32 -1.72 11.58
C ALA A 49 -5.43 -0.19 11.42
N PRO A 50 -6.18 0.56 12.24
CA PRO A 50 -6.15 2.02 12.25
C PRO A 50 -4.76 2.64 12.39
N TYR A 51 -3.92 2.12 13.31
CA TYR A 51 -2.57 2.64 13.49
C TYR A 51 -1.68 2.38 12.27
N GLN A 52 -1.76 1.17 11.70
CA GLN A 52 -1.03 0.83 10.48
C GLN A 52 -1.47 1.69 9.30
N LEU A 53 -2.78 1.89 9.14
CA LEU A 53 -3.33 2.78 8.13
C LEU A 53 -2.81 4.20 8.29
N ALA A 54 -2.82 4.76 9.50
CA ALA A 54 -2.32 6.12 9.75
C ALA A 54 -0.84 6.27 9.37
N ARG A 55 0.00 5.27 9.68
CA ARG A 55 1.42 5.30 9.32
C ARG A 55 1.66 5.09 7.84
N PHE A 56 0.88 4.24 7.19
CA PHE A 56 0.91 4.10 5.74
C PHE A 56 0.53 5.41 5.05
N VAL A 57 -0.54 6.09 5.50
CA VAL A 57 -0.94 7.41 5.02
C VAL A 57 0.17 8.44 5.19
N GLN A 58 0.87 8.45 6.34
CA GLN A 58 2.02 9.33 6.55
C GLN A 58 3.14 9.05 5.55
N ILE A 59 3.49 7.78 5.34
CA ILE A 59 4.57 7.37 4.42
C ILE A 59 4.28 7.81 2.99
N VAL A 60 3.06 7.54 2.52
CA VAL A 60 2.63 7.92 1.17
C VAL A 60 2.53 9.45 1.06
N GLY A 61 1.97 10.12 2.05
CA GLY A 61 1.83 11.58 2.07
C GLY A 61 3.17 12.30 2.03
N ASN A 62 4.17 11.81 2.76
CA ASN A 62 5.54 12.35 2.72
C ASN A 62 6.17 12.23 1.32
N PHE A 63 5.92 11.11 0.64
CA PHE A 63 6.43 10.88 -0.72
C PHE A 63 5.73 11.74 -1.76
N LEU A 64 4.40 11.75 -1.77
CA LEU A 64 3.61 12.48 -2.77
C LEU A 64 3.69 14.01 -2.57
N GLY A 65 3.64 14.47 -1.32
CA GLY A 65 3.36 15.86 -1.01
C GLY A 65 2.03 16.34 -1.61
N GLY A 66 1.92 17.64 -1.85
CA GLY A 66 0.77 18.23 -2.56
C GLY A 66 -0.56 18.15 -1.80
N THR A 67 -1.68 18.21 -2.54
CA THR A 67 -3.05 18.32 -2.00
C THR A 67 -4.05 17.36 -2.65
N LEU A 68 -3.59 16.46 -3.52
CA LEU A 68 -4.40 15.49 -4.26
C LEU A 68 -3.77 14.09 -4.11
N SER A 69 -4.38 13.09 -4.73
CA SER A 69 -3.77 11.76 -4.94
C SER A 69 -3.73 10.77 -3.80
N LEU A 70 -4.13 11.17 -2.60
CA LEU A 70 -4.21 10.32 -1.41
C LEU A 70 -5.53 10.62 -0.67
N GLY A 71 -6.28 9.57 -0.32
CA GLY A 71 -7.53 9.72 0.42
C GLY A 71 -7.76 8.56 1.39
N VAL A 72 -8.60 8.78 2.39
CA VAL A 72 -9.04 7.75 3.35
C VAL A 72 -10.56 7.73 3.39
N GLY A 73 -11.13 6.54 3.44
CA GLY A 73 -12.58 6.37 3.54
C GLY A 73 -12.97 4.92 3.80
N HIS A 74 -14.27 4.69 3.98
CA HIS A 74 -14.81 3.33 4.02
C HIS A 74 -14.70 2.68 2.65
N LEU A 75 -14.38 1.38 2.58
CA LEU A 75 -14.20 0.67 1.31
C LEU A 75 -15.41 0.77 0.38
N ARG A 76 -16.64 0.83 0.91
CA ARG A 76 -17.87 1.05 0.12
C ARG A 76 -17.97 2.42 -0.55
N GLN A 77 -17.15 3.38 -0.12
CA GLN A 77 -17.08 4.76 -0.65
C GLN A 77 -15.83 4.98 -1.50
N LEU A 78 -14.89 4.03 -1.49
CA LEU A 78 -13.66 4.11 -2.27
C LEU A 78 -13.81 3.34 -3.58
N ASP A 79 -13.03 3.78 -4.57
CA ASP A 79 -12.99 3.22 -5.92
C ASP A 79 -12.17 1.91 -5.94
N CYS A 80 -12.71 0.86 -5.31
CA CYS A 80 -12.07 -0.47 -5.24
C CYS A 80 -12.05 -1.16 -6.61
N ASP A 81 -13.16 -1.09 -7.38
CA ASP A 81 -13.25 -1.58 -8.76
C ASP A 81 -12.83 -0.49 -9.75
N ASN A 82 -11.60 -0.02 -9.58
CA ASN A 82 -11.06 1.08 -10.36
C ASN A 82 -10.67 0.67 -11.79
N GLY A 83 -10.60 -0.63 -12.11
CA GLY A 83 -10.10 -1.13 -13.40
C GLY A 83 -8.59 -0.95 -13.63
N ASP A 84 -7.85 -0.49 -12.61
CA ASP A 84 -6.38 -0.42 -12.60
C ASP A 84 -5.82 -1.52 -11.67
N ASN A 85 -5.52 -1.20 -10.41
CA ASN A 85 -4.89 -2.12 -9.46
C ASN A 85 -5.79 -2.48 -8.28
N GLY A 86 -7.10 -2.29 -8.38
CA GLY A 86 -8.08 -2.92 -7.49
C GLY A 86 -7.87 -2.63 -6.00
N LEU A 87 -8.02 -3.68 -5.18
CA LEU A 87 -7.91 -3.64 -3.72
C LEU A 87 -6.76 -4.54 -3.22
N TYR A 88 -5.98 -3.99 -2.30
CA TYR A 88 -4.98 -4.69 -1.49
C TYR A 88 -5.48 -4.78 -0.05
N ALA A 89 -5.60 -5.99 0.50
CA ALA A 89 -5.80 -6.19 1.93
C ALA A 89 -4.50 -6.70 2.55
N VAL A 90 -3.96 -5.96 3.50
CA VAL A 90 -2.62 -6.16 4.05
C VAL A 90 -2.71 -6.49 5.52
N THR A 91 -2.20 -7.65 5.89
CA THR A 91 -2.05 -8.06 7.28
C THR A 91 -0.57 -8.08 7.62
N ARG A 92 -0.16 -7.35 8.67
CA ARG A 92 1.21 -7.38 9.20
C ARG A 92 1.17 -8.01 10.59
N ILE A 93 1.96 -9.06 10.80
CA ILE A 93 2.09 -9.77 12.07
C ILE A 93 3.58 -9.98 12.33
N SER A 94 4.09 -9.40 13.42
CA SER A 94 5.50 -9.33 13.78
C SER A 94 6.37 -8.85 12.62
N LYS A 95 7.17 -9.74 12.03
CA LYS A 95 8.06 -9.46 10.88
C LYS A 95 7.51 -9.98 9.56
N GLU A 96 6.28 -10.48 9.57
CA GLU A 96 5.63 -11.08 8.41
C GLU A 96 4.53 -10.16 7.89
N ARG A 97 4.40 -10.12 6.56
CA ARG A 97 3.38 -9.38 5.85
C ARG A 97 2.68 -10.29 4.87
N ILE A 98 1.36 -10.39 4.99
CA ILE A 98 0.49 -11.10 4.07
C ILE A 98 -0.27 -10.05 3.27
N VAL A 99 -0.26 -10.19 1.94
CA VAL A 99 -1.00 -9.33 1.02
C VAL A 99 -2.02 -10.20 0.29
N ARG A 100 -3.29 -9.81 0.36
CA ARG A 100 -4.37 -10.36 -0.47
C ARG A 100 -4.76 -9.32 -1.51
N ARG A 101 -5.09 -9.80 -2.71
CA ARG A 101 -5.40 -8.95 -3.86
C ARG A 101 -6.71 -9.34 -4.51
N SER A 102 -7.47 -8.34 -4.96
CA SER A 102 -8.62 -8.51 -5.82
C SER A 102 -8.69 -7.41 -6.86
N ASP A 103 -9.51 -7.62 -7.89
CA ASP A 103 -9.87 -6.62 -8.89
C ASP A 103 -10.91 -5.61 -8.37
N GLY A 104 -11.01 -5.44 -7.04
CA GLY A 104 -11.98 -4.55 -6.37
C GLY A 104 -13.06 -5.27 -5.58
N SER A 105 -13.15 -6.60 -5.71
CA SER A 105 -14.06 -7.44 -4.93
C SER A 105 -13.63 -7.57 -3.46
N LEU A 106 -14.60 -7.60 -2.55
CA LEU A 106 -14.37 -7.92 -1.13
C LEU A 106 -14.47 -9.43 -0.84
N THR A 107 -15.03 -10.21 -1.76
CA THR A 107 -15.33 -11.63 -1.57
C THR A 107 -14.49 -12.54 -2.47
N GLU A 108 -14.06 -12.04 -3.63
CA GLU A 108 -13.28 -12.79 -4.60
C GLU A 108 -11.84 -12.31 -4.60
N TRP A 109 -10.95 -13.19 -4.16
CA TRP A 109 -9.52 -12.90 -4.00
C TRP A 109 -8.72 -13.70 -5.01
N TRP A 110 -7.66 -13.10 -5.52
CA TRP A 110 -6.68 -13.78 -6.34
C TRP A 110 -6.04 -14.95 -5.57
N SER A 111 -5.61 -15.96 -6.31
CA SER A 111 -4.80 -17.03 -5.72
C SER A 111 -3.46 -16.46 -5.22
N GLU A 112 -2.93 -17.04 -4.15
CA GLU A 112 -1.63 -16.65 -3.59
C GLU A 112 -0.52 -16.67 -4.65
N PHE A 113 -0.54 -17.66 -5.54
CA PHE A 113 0.39 -17.73 -6.67
C PHE A 113 0.32 -16.50 -7.58
N ARG A 114 -0.88 -16.00 -7.89
CA ARG A 114 -1.06 -14.81 -8.73
C ARG A 114 -0.56 -13.56 -8.00
N VAL A 115 -0.86 -13.41 -6.71
CA VAL A 115 -0.34 -12.29 -5.90
C VAL A 115 1.18 -12.32 -5.83
N GLU A 116 1.76 -13.49 -5.62
CA GLU A 116 3.21 -13.66 -5.59
C GLU A 116 3.87 -13.36 -6.94
N SER A 117 3.23 -13.77 -8.05
CA SER A 117 3.72 -13.45 -9.39
C SER A 117 3.70 -11.94 -9.68
N GLU A 118 2.64 -11.22 -9.25
CA GLU A 118 2.59 -9.75 -9.31
C GLU A 118 3.74 -9.14 -8.51
N ARG A 119 3.91 -9.57 -7.25
CA ARG A 119 4.95 -9.09 -6.34
C ARG A 119 6.35 -9.29 -6.91
N VAL A 120 6.67 -10.49 -7.38
CA VAL A 120 7.98 -10.80 -7.99
C VAL A 120 8.22 -9.95 -9.24
N SER A 121 7.19 -9.70 -10.04
CA SER A 121 7.31 -8.86 -11.24
C SER A 121 7.56 -7.40 -10.89
N ALA A 122 6.85 -6.88 -9.89
CA ALA A 122 7.02 -5.51 -9.40
C ALA A 122 8.45 -5.25 -8.90
N TYR A 123 9.03 -6.17 -8.13
CA TYR A 123 10.41 -6.03 -7.63
C TYR A 123 11.48 -6.14 -8.71
N LYS A 124 11.17 -6.73 -9.87
CA LYS A 124 12.10 -6.77 -11.02
C LYS A 124 12.02 -5.50 -11.87
N HIS A 125 10.98 -4.69 -11.70
CA HIS A 125 10.79 -3.48 -12.48
C HIS A 125 11.93 -2.46 -12.20
N PRO A 126 12.36 -1.65 -13.19
CA PRO A 126 13.36 -0.60 -12.98
C PRO A 126 13.03 0.38 -11.85
N TYR A 127 11.74 0.53 -11.51
CA TYR A 127 11.31 1.32 -10.36
C TYR A 127 11.86 0.81 -9.03
N HIS A 128 12.29 -0.44 -8.94
CA HIS A 128 12.93 -1.02 -7.76
C HIS A 128 14.45 -1.19 -7.92
N THR A 129 14.92 -1.43 -9.15
CA THR A 129 16.30 -1.88 -9.40
C THR A 129 17.25 -0.79 -9.91
N ALA A 130 16.73 0.33 -10.42
CA ALA A 130 17.55 1.43 -10.90
C ALA A 130 18.27 2.16 -9.74
N ALA A 131 19.38 2.83 -10.05
CA ALA A 131 20.13 3.61 -9.04
C ALA A 131 19.31 4.75 -8.41
N ASP A 132 18.34 5.27 -9.16
CA ASP A 132 17.36 6.28 -8.72
C ASP A 132 15.95 5.69 -8.75
N SER A 133 15.77 4.59 -8.03
CA SER A 133 14.52 3.85 -7.90
C SER A 133 13.45 4.62 -7.11
N ILE A 134 12.17 4.28 -7.33
CA ILE A 134 11.06 4.84 -6.53
C ILE A 134 11.22 4.44 -5.06
N ALA A 135 11.70 3.22 -4.79
CA ALA A 135 11.95 2.74 -3.44
C ALA A 135 12.95 3.65 -2.70
N LYS A 136 14.05 4.01 -3.36
CA LYS A 136 15.04 4.96 -2.82
C LYS A 136 14.40 6.33 -2.56
N ALA A 137 13.64 6.87 -3.53
CA ALA A 137 12.97 8.16 -3.37
C ALA A 137 11.95 8.17 -2.21
N ILE A 138 11.20 7.07 -2.02
CA ILE A 138 10.26 6.92 -0.90
C ILE A 138 11.02 6.93 0.42
N HIS A 139 12.12 6.19 0.54
CA HIS A 139 12.96 6.20 1.75
C HIS A 139 13.54 7.59 2.03
N GLU A 140 14.15 8.25 1.05
CA GLU A 140 14.74 9.59 1.21
C GLU A 140 13.73 10.63 1.72
N LYS A 141 12.49 10.58 1.22
CA LYS A 141 11.41 11.48 1.67
C LYS A 141 10.93 11.16 3.09
N ASN A 142 11.01 9.91 3.51
CA ASN A 142 10.54 9.46 4.81
C ASN A 142 11.61 9.53 5.90
N ASP A 143 12.90 9.39 5.56
CA ASP A 143 14.01 9.52 6.51
C ASP A 143 13.94 10.82 7.32
N ALA A 144 13.59 11.93 6.69
CA ALA A 144 13.45 13.22 7.37
C ALA A 144 12.35 13.23 8.45
N ALA A 145 11.31 12.42 8.29
CA ALA A 145 10.16 12.36 9.18
C ALA A 145 10.25 11.26 10.25
N PHE A 146 11.09 10.25 10.03
CA PHE A 146 11.23 9.08 10.91
C PHE A 146 12.59 8.97 11.61
N LYS A 147 13.51 9.93 11.41
CA LYS A 147 14.72 10.05 12.26
C LYS A 147 14.31 10.15 13.73
N GLU A 148 14.81 9.22 14.55
CA GLU A 148 14.65 9.30 16.00
C GLU A 148 15.27 10.61 16.51
N SER A 149 14.50 11.34 17.32
CA SER A 149 14.97 12.49 18.09
C SER A 149 15.91 12.07 19.21
#